data_AF-A0A0F8G5V6-F1
#
_entry.id   AF-A0A0F8G5V6-F1
#
_cell.length_a   1.000
_cell.length_b   1.000
_cell.length_c   1.000
_cell.angle_alpha   90.00
_cell.angle_beta   90.00
_cell.angle_gamma   90.00
#
_symmetry.space_group_name_H-M   'P 1'
#
loop_
_entity.id
_entity.type
_entity.pdbx_description
1 polymer ?
#
loop_
_entity_poly.entity_id
_entity_poly.type
_entity_poly.pdbx_seq_one_letter_code
_entity_poly.pdbx_strand_id
1 'polypeptide(L)'
;MRMLEEFFPEFTEKLEEIDKLYAEKRMIDEKTYQFICFALSIKARSKPCVLKHFKGALEAGATVKELSYIFALVMREAAGADDCWTHDVIGDWKEILKGNISCSCEKSNCGRPPHPKGWGMLRAARPVTRGQIIKHPL
;
A
#
# COMPACT_ATOMS: atom_id res chain seq x y z
N MET A 1 -15.59 9.07 0.39
CA MET A 1 -16.62 8.24 -0.25
C MET A 1 -17.84 9.14 -0.43
N ARG A 2 -17.74 10.14 -1.30
CA ARG A 2 -18.49 11.41 -1.11
C ARG A 2 -20.01 11.29 -1.17
N MET A 3 -20.54 10.41 -2.01
CA MET A 3 -22.00 10.23 -2.16
C MET A 3 -22.63 9.47 -0.97
N LEU A 4 -21.97 8.43 -0.46
CA LEU A 4 -22.50 7.68 0.69
C LEU A 4 -22.40 8.49 1.98
N GLU A 5 -21.32 9.24 2.15
CA GLU A 5 -21.18 10.18 3.28
C GLU A 5 -22.30 11.24 3.29
N GLU A 6 -22.75 11.68 2.11
CA GLU A 6 -23.79 12.72 1.98
C GLU A 6 -25.20 12.20 2.20
N PHE A 7 -25.54 11.03 1.64
CA PHE A 7 -26.92 10.52 1.65
C PHE A 7 -27.19 9.45 2.71
N PHE A 8 -26.17 8.68 3.10
CA PHE A 8 -26.29 7.57 4.05
C PHE A 8 -25.04 7.45 4.95
N PRO A 9 -24.75 8.49 5.76
CA PRO A 9 -23.53 8.56 6.56
C PRO A 9 -23.35 7.37 7.51
N GLU A 10 -24.43 6.75 7.99
CA GLU A 10 -24.41 5.59 8.87
C GLU A 10 -23.68 4.39 8.25
N PHE A 11 -23.78 4.17 6.93
CA PHE A 11 -23.05 3.09 6.28
C PHE A 11 -21.55 3.39 6.20
N THR A 12 -21.18 4.66 5.98
CA THR A 12 -19.77 5.05 5.95
C THR A 12 -19.15 4.95 7.35
N GLU A 13 -19.88 5.37 8.38
CA GLU A 13 -19.44 5.25 9.78
C GLU A 13 -19.20 3.79 10.16
N LYS A 14 -20.12 2.87 9.79
CA LYS A 14 -19.91 1.43 10.04
C LYS A 14 -18.69 0.85 9.31
N LEU A 15 -18.39 1.31 8.10
CA LEU A 15 -17.18 0.91 7.40
C LEU A 15 -15.92 1.43 8.13
N GLU A 16 -15.93 2.67 8.61
CA GLU A 16 -14.83 3.22 9.41
C GLU A 16 -14.64 2.51 10.76
N GLU A 17 -15.74 2.13 11.43
CA GLU A 17 -15.70 1.33 12.67
C GLU A 17 -15.05 -0.03 12.43
N ILE A 18 -15.38 -0.70 11.32
CA ILE A 18 -14.78 -1.99 10.94
C ILE A 18 -13.27 -1.81 10.69
N ASP A 19 -12.86 -0.76 9.98
CA ASP A 19 -11.44 -0.47 9.71
C ASP A 19 -10.66 -0.25 11.03
N LYS A 20 -11.22 0.50 11.99
CA LYS A 20 -10.62 0.71 13.32
C LYS A 20 -10.51 -0.59 14.10
N LEU A 21 -11.58 -1.39 14.12
CA LEU A 21 -11.59 -2.68 14.82
C LEU A 21 -10.52 -3.62 14.25
N TYR A 22 -10.36 -3.65 12.92
CA TYR A 22 -9.29 -4.42 12.28
C TYR A 22 -7.90 -3.91 12.69
N ALA A 23 -7.66 -2.60 12.69
CA ALA A 23 -6.39 -2.03 13.10
C ALA A 23 -6.01 -2.40 14.55
N GLU A 24 -7.00 -2.46 15.45
CA GLU A 24 -6.82 -2.79 16.87
C GLU A 24 -6.70 -4.30 17.15
N LYS A 25 -7.47 -5.12 16.45
CA LYS A 25 -7.64 -6.55 16.78
C LYS A 25 -6.89 -7.51 15.87
N ARG A 26 -6.39 -7.06 14.73
CA ARG A 26 -5.65 -7.94 13.81
C ARG A 26 -4.47 -8.60 14.51
N MET A 27 -4.29 -9.88 14.24
CA MET A 27 -3.18 -10.68 14.78
C MET A 27 -1.99 -10.77 13.82
N ILE A 28 -2.06 -10.06 12.70
CA ILE A 28 -1.02 -10.00 11.68
C ILE A 28 -0.36 -8.62 11.68
N ASP A 29 0.93 -8.58 11.35
CA ASP A 29 1.65 -7.32 11.20
C ASP A 29 1.13 -6.51 10.00
N GLU A 30 1.47 -5.22 9.98
CA GLU A 30 1.04 -4.28 8.94
C GLU A 30 1.50 -4.72 7.54
N LYS A 31 2.72 -5.25 7.40
CA LYS A 31 3.25 -5.68 6.09
C LYS A 31 2.44 -6.84 5.53
N THR A 32 2.16 -7.84 6.36
CA THR A 32 1.33 -9.00 6.01
C THR A 32 -0.10 -8.59 5.68
N TYR A 33 -0.70 -7.68 6.47
CA TYR A 33 -2.02 -7.11 6.17
C TYR A 33 -2.06 -6.44 4.80
N GLN A 34 -1.08 -5.60 4.50
CA GLN A 34 -1.00 -4.89 3.22
C GLN A 34 -0.80 -5.84 2.04
N PHE A 35 -0.03 -6.93 2.18
CA PHE A 35 0.07 -7.95 1.15
C PHE A 35 -1.26 -8.62 0.83
N ILE A 36 -2.05 -8.96 1.85
CA ILE A 36 -3.38 -9.57 1.68
C ILE A 36 -4.30 -8.58 0.98
N CYS A 37 -4.39 -7.34 1.46
CA CYS A 37 -5.24 -6.33 0.86
C CYS A 37 -4.80 -5.96 -0.57
N PHE A 38 -3.49 -5.94 -0.84
CA PHE A 38 -2.96 -5.77 -2.20
C PHE A 38 -3.44 -6.89 -3.12
N ALA A 39 -3.30 -8.15 -2.70
CA ALA A 39 -3.78 -9.30 -3.47
C ALA A 39 -5.30 -9.25 -3.73
N LEU A 40 -6.10 -8.99 -2.69
CA LEU A 40 -7.56 -8.86 -2.81
C LEU A 40 -7.97 -7.70 -3.72
N SER A 41 -7.26 -6.57 -3.65
CA SER A 41 -7.56 -5.40 -4.47
C SER A 41 -7.31 -5.63 -5.95
N ILE A 42 -6.26 -6.40 -6.30
CA ILE A 42 -6.00 -6.85 -7.67
C ILE A 42 -7.15 -7.75 -8.12
N LYS A 43 -7.53 -8.74 -7.30
CA LYS A 43 -8.59 -9.68 -7.67
C LYS A 43 -9.95 -9.00 -7.85
N ALA A 44 -10.21 -7.97 -7.06
CA ALA A 44 -11.41 -7.13 -7.17
C ALA A 44 -11.33 -6.07 -8.29
N ARG A 45 -10.20 -5.98 -9.02
CA ARG A 45 -9.93 -4.98 -10.05
C ARG A 45 -10.15 -3.54 -9.59
N SER A 46 -9.79 -3.26 -8.34
CA SER A 46 -9.96 -1.94 -7.73
C SER A 46 -8.66 -1.15 -7.79
N LYS A 47 -8.47 -0.39 -8.88
CA LYS A 47 -7.31 0.50 -9.08
C LYS A 47 -6.96 1.35 -7.83
N PRO A 48 -7.90 2.07 -7.17
CA PRO A 48 -7.53 2.87 -6.00
C PRO A 48 -7.05 2.02 -4.83
N CYS A 49 -7.62 0.83 -4.61
CA CYS A 49 -7.18 -0.08 -3.55
C CYS A 49 -5.81 -0.71 -3.87
N VAL A 50 -5.56 -1.08 -5.13
CA VAL A 50 -4.24 -1.58 -5.58
C VAL A 50 -3.15 -0.57 -5.25
N LEU A 51 -3.37 0.70 -5.60
CA LEU A 51 -2.41 1.78 -5.31
C LEU A 51 -2.27 2.05 -3.80
N LYS A 52 -3.39 2.07 -3.06
CA LYS A 52 -3.40 2.26 -1.59
C LYS A 52 -2.55 1.20 -0.90
N HIS A 53 -2.79 -0.08 -1.21
CA HIS A 53 -2.14 -1.19 -0.53
C HIS A 53 -0.72 -1.48 -1.03
N PHE A 54 -0.41 -1.16 -2.30
CA PHE A 54 0.96 -1.16 -2.78
C PHE A 54 1.82 -0.14 -2.02
N LYS A 55 1.35 1.10 -1.89
CA LYS A 55 2.05 2.14 -1.12
C LYS A 55 2.11 1.81 0.38
N GLY A 56 1.01 1.36 0.96
CA GLY A 56 0.95 0.95 2.37
C GLY A 56 1.92 -0.18 2.71
N ALA A 57 2.06 -1.18 1.84
CA ALA A 57 3.05 -2.24 2.03
C ALA A 57 4.49 -1.71 2.03
N LEU A 58 4.83 -0.79 1.12
CA LEU A 58 6.15 -0.16 1.09
C LEU A 58 6.42 0.66 2.35
N GLU A 59 5.43 1.43 2.82
CA GLU A 59 5.50 2.19 4.08
C GLU A 59 5.67 1.25 5.29
N ALA A 60 5.12 0.03 5.24
CA ALA A 60 5.31 -1.03 6.22
C ALA A 60 6.63 -1.80 6.09
N GLY A 61 7.53 -1.38 5.19
CA GLY A 61 8.86 -1.97 5.00
C GLY A 61 8.93 -3.13 4.01
N ALA A 62 7.90 -3.34 3.19
CA ALA A 62 7.99 -4.27 2.08
C ALA A 62 8.94 -3.76 0.99
N THR A 63 9.53 -4.70 0.26
CA THR A 63 10.28 -4.45 -0.95
C THR A 63 9.39 -4.62 -2.18
N VAL A 64 9.76 -3.95 -3.28
CA VAL A 64 9.11 -4.17 -4.59
C VAL A 64 9.25 -5.63 -5.03
N LYS A 65 10.31 -6.32 -4.63
CA LYS A 65 10.52 -7.75 -4.93
C LYS A 65 9.49 -8.63 -4.21
N GLU A 66 9.21 -8.38 -2.93
CA GLU A 66 8.13 -9.08 -2.20
C GLU A 66 6.76 -8.79 -2.84
N LEU A 67 6.47 -7.53 -3.16
CA LEU A 67 5.21 -7.17 -3.83
C LEU A 67 5.06 -7.81 -5.21
N SER A 68 6.15 -7.92 -5.96
CA SER A 68 6.16 -8.60 -7.27
C SER A 68 5.88 -10.10 -7.11
N TYR A 69 6.37 -10.72 -6.03
CA TYR A 69 6.05 -12.12 -5.72
C TYR A 69 4.58 -12.33 -5.39
N ILE A 70 3.99 -11.45 -4.57
CA ILE A 70 2.54 -11.47 -4.29
C ILE A 70 1.74 -11.26 -5.57
N PHE A 71 2.14 -10.32 -6.42
CA PHE A 71 1.51 -10.07 -7.71
C PHE A 71 1.54 -11.31 -8.62
N ALA A 72 2.70 -11.96 -8.75
CA ALA A 72 2.85 -13.19 -9.52
C ALA A 72 1.95 -14.33 -8.98
N LEU A 73 1.84 -14.46 -7.64
CA LEU A 73 0.93 -15.41 -7.01
C LEU A 73 -0.53 -15.14 -7.39
N VAL A 74 -0.98 -13.88 -7.33
CA VAL A 74 -2.34 -13.51 -7.72
C VAL A 74 -2.62 -13.85 -9.18
N MET A 75 -1.66 -13.58 -10.08
CA MET A 75 -1.82 -13.91 -11.51
C MET A 75 -1.92 -15.40 -11.77
N ARG A 76 -1.11 -16.19 -11.07
CA ARG A 76 -1.18 -17.65 -11.10
C ARG A 76 -2.55 -18.14 -10.63
N GLU A 77 -3.07 -17.63 -9.51
CA GLU A 77 -4.39 -18.03 -8.98
C GLU A 77 -5.57 -17.52 -9.82
N ALA A 78 -5.40 -16.40 -10.52
CA ALA A 78 -6.42 -15.84 -11.40
C ALA A 78 -6.40 -16.42 -12.84
N ALA A 79 -5.54 -17.41 -13.12
CA ALA A 79 -5.32 -17.97 -14.47
C ALA A 79 -5.07 -16.88 -15.55
N GLY A 80 -4.39 -15.79 -15.19
CA GLY A 80 -4.05 -14.70 -16.11
C GLY A 80 -5.21 -13.77 -16.52
N ALA A 81 -6.45 -14.00 -16.07
CA ALA A 81 -7.59 -13.16 -16.43
C ALA A 81 -7.47 -11.70 -15.93
N ASP A 82 -6.68 -11.49 -14.88
CA ASP A 82 -6.42 -10.19 -14.26
C ASP A 82 -5.10 -9.54 -14.74
N ASP A 83 -4.35 -10.21 -15.64
CA ASP A 83 -2.96 -9.89 -15.98
C ASP A 83 -2.85 -8.59 -16.79
N CYS A 84 -3.57 -8.50 -17.91
CA CYS A 84 -3.57 -7.31 -18.78
C CYS A 84 -3.98 -6.06 -17.99
N TRP A 85 -5.04 -6.16 -17.20
CA TRP A 85 -5.54 -5.03 -16.42
C TRP A 85 -4.55 -4.59 -15.34
N THR A 86 -3.90 -5.53 -14.66
CA THR A 86 -3.00 -5.17 -13.56
C THR A 86 -1.71 -4.56 -14.09
N HIS A 87 -1.17 -5.08 -15.19
CA HIS A 87 -0.04 -4.46 -15.89
C HIS A 87 -0.32 -3.01 -16.27
N ASP A 88 -1.53 -2.68 -16.72
CA ASP A 88 -1.91 -1.29 -17.01
C ASP A 88 -1.98 -0.39 -15.76
N VAL A 89 -2.29 -0.96 -14.59
CA VAL A 89 -2.43 -0.20 -13.34
C VAL A 89 -1.09 0.02 -12.62
N ILE A 90 -0.22 -0.98 -12.62
CA ILE A 90 1.07 -0.94 -11.89
C ILE A 90 2.32 -0.93 -12.79
N GLY A 91 2.16 -0.94 -14.12
CA GLY A 91 3.28 -0.95 -15.07
C GLY A 91 4.27 0.21 -14.86
N ASP A 92 3.75 1.38 -14.47
CA ASP A 92 4.53 2.59 -14.20
C ASP A 92 4.93 2.73 -12.72
N TRP A 93 5.17 1.64 -11.99
CA TRP A 93 5.49 1.65 -10.56
C TRP A 93 6.63 2.60 -10.16
N LYS A 94 7.60 2.85 -11.06
CA LYS A 94 8.68 3.82 -10.81
C LYS A 94 8.15 5.25 -10.66
N GLU A 95 7.13 5.63 -11.43
CA GLU A 95 6.47 6.93 -11.30
C GLU A 95 5.55 6.98 -10.07
N ILE A 96 4.94 5.84 -9.70
CA ILE A 96 4.21 5.70 -8.43
C ILE A 96 5.14 5.99 -7.24
N LEU A 97 6.35 5.41 -7.25
CA LEU A 97 7.35 5.62 -6.20
C LEU A 97 7.84 7.07 -6.10
N LYS A 98 7.94 7.75 -7.24
CA LYS A 98 8.30 9.18 -7.28
C LYS A 98 7.16 10.09 -6.78
N GLY A 99 5.99 9.53 -6.51
CA GLY A 99 4.80 10.30 -6.10
C GLY A 99 4.13 11.03 -7.27
N ASN A 100 4.54 10.78 -8.51
CA ASN A 100 4.04 11.46 -9.70
C ASN A 100 2.64 10.99 -10.12
N ILE A 101 2.16 9.89 -9.53
CA ILE A 101 0.82 9.34 -9.78
C ILE A 101 -0.08 9.66 -8.57
N SER A 102 -0.98 10.62 -8.79
CA SER A 102 -2.03 11.01 -7.85
C SER A 102 -3.12 9.94 -7.82
N CYS A 103 -3.35 9.34 -6.65
CA CYS A 103 -4.53 8.51 -6.43
C CYS A 103 -5.71 9.43 -6.09
N SER A 104 -6.89 9.18 -6.65
CA SER A 104 -8.11 9.91 -6.31
C SER A 104 -8.51 9.76 -4.82
N CYS A 105 -7.84 8.88 -4.09
CA CYS A 105 -7.96 8.69 -2.65
C CYS A 105 -7.33 9.81 -1.79
N GLU A 106 -6.61 10.78 -2.38
CA GLU A 106 -6.03 11.92 -1.66
C GLU A 106 -7.04 12.77 -0.87
N LYS A 107 -8.34 12.66 -1.16
CA LYS A 107 -9.39 13.47 -0.52
C LYS A 107 -10.39 12.68 0.34
N SER A 108 -10.23 11.36 0.51
CA SER A 108 -11.11 10.60 1.41
C SER A 108 -10.31 9.62 2.27
N ASN A 109 -10.07 10.02 3.52
CA ASN A 109 -9.80 9.19 4.70
C ASN A 109 -9.09 7.84 4.46
N CYS A 110 -7.96 7.83 3.74
CA CYS A 110 -7.05 6.69 3.80
C CYS A 110 -6.21 6.76 5.08
N GLY A 111 -6.85 6.68 6.25
CA GLY A 111 -6.25 6.32 7.55
C GLY A 111 -4.91 6.95 7.96
N ARG A 112 -4.50 8.07 7.34
CA ARG A 112 -3.21 8.70 7.63
C ARG A 112 -3.44 9.53 8.90
N PRO A 113 -2.85 9.19 10.06
CA PRO A 113 -2.84 10.14 11.16
C PRO A 113 -2.15 11.41 10.64
N PRO A 114 -2.63 12.61 11.01
CA PRO A 114 -1.96 13.84 10.61
C PRO A 114 -0.50 13.76 11.07
N HIS A 115 0.44 14.00 10.15
CA HIS A 115 1.84 14.20 10.52
C HIS A 115 1.87 15.23 11.66
N PRO A 116 2.52 14.95 12.81
CA PRO A 116 2.67 15.95 13.83
C PRO A 116 3.46 17.11 13.22
N LYS A 117 2.83 18.28 13.16
CA LYS A 117 3.47 19.56 12.81
C LYS A 117 4.51 19.86 13.91
N GLY A 118 5.72 19.31 13.78
CA GLY A 118 6.75 19.49 14.81
C GLY A 118 8.07 18.73 14.64
N TRP A 119 8.19 17.75 13.73
CA TRP A 119 9.47 17.04 13.51
C TRP A 119 10.33 17.66 12.40
N GLY A 120 10.36 18.99 12.36
CA GLY A 120 11.32 19.77 11.58
C GLY A 120 12.52 20.14 12.45
N MET A 121 13.29 19.16 12.93
CA MET A 121 14.68 19.30 13.41
C MET A 121 15.05 17.99 14.13
N LEU A 122 15.82 17.14 13.46
CA LEU A 122 16.78 16.15 14.00
C LEU A 122 16.89 14.97 13.03
N ARG A 123 17.74 15.12 12.03
CA ARG A 123 18.73 14.11 11.60
C ARG A 123 19.49 14.66 10.39
N ALA A 124 20.58 15.37 10.69
CA ALA A 124 21.73 15.35 9.81
C ALA A 124 22.34 13.94 9.90
N ALA A 125 21.99 13.07 8.96
CA ALA A 125 22.67 11.79 8.77
C ALA A 125 23.53 11.90 7.50
N ARG A 126 24.83 11.69 7.69
CA ARG A 126 25.93 11.86 6.72
C ARG A 126 25.76 10.98 5.48
N PRO A 127 26.40 11.31 4.33
CA PRO A 127 26.35 10.46 3.15
C PRO A 127 27.13 9.17 3.40
N VAL A 128 26.51 8.02 3.15
CA VAL A 128 27.20 6.72 3.14
C VAL A 128 27.99 6.62 1.83
N THR A 129 29.31 6.66 1.95
CA THR A 129 30.22 6.37 0.84
C THR A 129 30.23 4.88 0.51
N ARG A 130 30.34 4.62 -0.78
CA ARG A 130 30.33 3.33 -1.45
C ARG A 130 31.53 2.46 -1.02
N GLY A 131 31.24 1.23 -0.61
CA GLY A 131 32.18 0.11 -0.73
C GLY A 131 32.64 -0.50 0.59
N GLN A 132 32.13 -1.69 0.89
CA GLN A 132 32.98 -2.82 1.29
C GLN A 132 32.16 -4.12 1.20
N ILE A 133 32.62 -4.99 0.30
CA ILE A 133 32.22 -6.38 0.14
C ILE A 133 32.73 -7.13 1.38
N ILE A 134 31.84 -7.71 2.17
CA ILE A 134 32.22 -8.65 3.23
C ILE A 134 31.86 -10.06 2.75
N LYS A 135 32.90 -10.86 2.56
CA LYS A 135 32.86 -12.30 2.26
C LYS A 135 32.32 -13.04 3.48
N HIS A 136 31.33 -13.90 3.29
CA HIS A 136 31.00 -14.96 4.24
C HIS A 136 31.84 -16.22 3.94
N PRO A 137 32.42 -16.86 4.96
CA PRO A 137 32.60 -18.30 4.96
C PRO A 137 31.58 -18.99 5.88
N LEU A 138 30.92 -19.99 5.29
CA LEU A 138 30.20 -21.16 5.81
C LEU A 138 29.46 -21.04 7.17
#